data_AF-A0A1F9MTM3-F1
#
_entry.id   AF-A0A1F9MTM3-F1
#
_cell.length_a   1.000
_cell.length_b   1.000
_cell.length_c   1.000
_cell.angle_alpha   90.00
_cell.angle_beta   90.00
_cell.angle_gamma   90.00
#
_symmetry.space_group_name_H-M   'P 1'
#
loop_
_entity.id
_entity.type
_entity.pdbx_description
1 polymer ?
#
loop_
_entity_poly.entity_id
_entity_poly.type
_entity_poly.pdbx_seq_one_letter_code
_entity_poly.pdbx_strand_id
1 'polypeptide(L)'
;MESESGQLAHLLGLQQRAVTLRGGVSPTTISGAETSPTGQGIVFMKKSSRFLFRRWLIATAGMTILTACPTSNENAVDDPQSEGVEDLTIVVEADKSRILEQEQNLEVRAATIEEEQQRLAIARESITKQIDSLSKKDKKQRDKLESEEQRLADEEKKLRNRRRDFESERVQLEKQKTDLLEKITSLTGSNAGGISIEQRESRIAQREKDIARREAKLTEQQKNIAKLHDDAEKSLKEINTILAGLQAGGGMTRTVVVNNPVPSGTPSNKGQVQRLQRQIKAEMDAKGILEADLPPAARDHQSNAKRSLNAKEFSAAEEALKQLQAVVAGINIDHSFVKAKFLRINNSYQANMKNLDEKKKSTVLGLLDDVSDSFSDGRFDRANRKINQINSLLTQ
;
A
#
# COMPACT_ATOMS: atom_id res chain seq x y z
N MET A 1 5.42 -27.84 -58.38
CA MET A 1 6.04 -27.85 -57.03
C MET A 1 7.09 -26.73 -56.95
N GLU A 2 6.77 -25.42 -56.91
CA GLU A 2 5.61 -24.74 -56.28
C GLU A 2 5.44 -25.18 -54.80
N SER A 3 5.38 -24.30 -53.80
CA SER A 3 5.48 -22.83 -53.65
C SER A 3 5.85 -22.57 -52.16
N GLU A 4 6.20 -21.41 -51.60
CA GLU A 4 6.25 -19.98 -51.98
C GLU A 4 7.60 -19.35 -51.49
N SER A 5 8.10 -18.17 -51.87
CA SER A 5 7.68 -17.06 -52.75
C SER A 5 7.02 -15.78 -52.17
N GLY A 6 7.27 -15.36 -50.91
CA GLY A 6 6.93 -14.00 -50.46
C GLY A 6 7.24 -13.68 -48.98
N GLN A 7 7.67 -12.48 -48.58
CA GLN A 7 7.93 -11.24 -49.34
C GLN A 7 9.16 -10.48 -48.78
N LEU A 8 9.84 -9.75 -49.66
CA LEU A 8 10.97 -8.86 -49.37
C LEU A 8 10.51 -7.42 -49.05
N ALA A 9 11.42 -6.71 -48.39
CA ALA A 9 11.45 -5.28 -48.13
C ALA A 9 10.82 -4.33 -49.17
N HIS A 10 10.20 -3.24 -48.70
CA HIS A 10 10.37 -1.88 -49.23
C HIS A 10 9.62 -0.83 -48.36
N LEU A 11 10.32 0.19 -47.82
CA LEU A 11 10.25 1.58 -48.35
C LEU A 11 11.23 2.52 -47.62
N LEU A 12 11.85 3.42 -48.39
CA LEU A 12 12.66 4.55 -47.91
C LEU A 12 11.79 5.77 -47.58
N GLY A 13 12.28 6.67 -46.71
CA GLY A 13 11.65 7.96 -46.44
C GLY A 13 12.66 9.02 -46.00
N LEU A 14 13.20 9.79 -46.94
CA LEU A 14 14.05 10.94 -46.64
C LEU A 14 13.28 12.06 -45.93
N GLN A 15 13.92 12.75 -44.98
CA GLN A 15 13.97 14.21 -45.06
C GLN A 15 15.19 14.82 -44.37
N GLN A 16 16.09 15.37 -45.19
CA GLN A 16 16.99 16.43 -44.75
C GLN A 16 16.22 17.76 -44.79
N ARG A 17 16.43 18.64 -43.83
CA ARG A 17 16.29 20.08 -44.06
C ARG A 17 17.34 20.86 -43.27
N ALA A 18 18.04 21.73 -43.99
CA ALA A 18 19.21 22.44 -43.53
C ALA A 18 18.93 23.93 -43.34
N VAL A 19 19.63 24.53 -42.38
CA VAL A 19 20.16 25.91 -42.42
C VAL A 19 19.15 27.08 -42.53
N THR A 20 19.16 27.95 -41.51
CA THR A 20 19.61 29.35 -41.70
C THR A 20 20.02 30.03 -40.39
N LEU A 21 21.02 30.91 -40.48
CA LEU A 21 21.66 31.65 -39.39
C LEU A 21 21.30 33.15 -39.45
N ARG A 22 21.15 33.78 -38.28
CA ARG A 22 21.44 35.21 -37.91
C ARG A 22 21.12 35.32 -36.40
N GLY A 23 21.92 35.88 -35.49
CA GLY A 23 22.92 36.96 -35.58
C GLY A 23 22.24 38.28 -35.21
N GLY A 24 22.61 39.03 -34.16
CA GLY A 24 23.66 38.90 -33.12
C GLY A 24 23.67 40.17 -32.23
N VAL A 25 24.79 40.49 -31.55
CA VAL A 25 25.14 41.82 -30.96
C VAL A 25 24.33 42.22 -29.69
N SER A 26 24.85 42.71 -28.55
CA SER A 26 26.22 42.94 -28.01
C SER A 26 26.17 43.10 -26.45
N PRO A 27 27.31 43.26 -25.72
CA PRO A 27 27.38 43.14 -24.26
C PRO A 27 27.27 44.48 -23.49
N THR A 28 27.13 44.40 -22.16
CA THR A 28 27.28 45.53 -21.23
C THR A 28 28.42 45.28 -20.25
N THR A 29 29.39 46.20 -20.23
CA THR A 29 30.55 46.24 -19.35
C THR A 29 30.20 46.86 -17.99
N ILE A 30 30.64 46.27 -16.87
CA ILE A 30 30.93 47.03 -15.64
C ILE A 30 32.30 46.61 -15.11
N SER A 31 33.14 47.61 -14.84
CA SER A 31 34.48 47.49 -14.24
C SER A 31 34.39 47.77 -12.73
N GLY A 32 35.27 47.16 -11.94
CA GLY A 32 35.31 47.33 -10.48
C GLY A 32 36.53 46.68 -9.83
N ALA A 33 37.61 47.45 -9.72
CA ALA A 33 38.77 47.18 -8.87
C ALA A 33 38.37 47.25 -7.36
N GLU A 34 39.14 46.86 -6.34
CA GLU A 34 40.52 46.38 -6.23
C GLU A 34 40.76 45.75 -4.82
N THR A 35 42.01 45.38 -4.52
CA THR A 35 42.62 45.10 -3.20
C THR A 35 42.70 43.65 -2.68
N SER A 36 43.94 43.14 -2.70
CA SER A 36 44.47 42.13 -1.77
C SER A 36 44.96 42.83 -0.48
N PRO A 37 45.20 42.13 0.64
CA PRO A 37 46.59 41.64 0.83
C PRO A 37 46.71 40.30 1.59
N THR A 38 47.89 39.68 1.47
CA THR A 38 48.54 38.73 2.42
C THR A 38 47.75 37.47 2.87
N GLY A 39 48.27 36.25 2.77
CA GLY A 39 49.64 35.82 2.56
C GLY A 39 50.17 35.00 3.74
N GLN A 40 49.85 33.71 3.78
CA GLN A 40 50.54 32.70 4.62
C GLN A 40 50.62 31.39 3.84
N GLY A 41 51.84 30.91 3.61
CA GLY A 41 52.09 29.63 2.96
C GLY A 41 52.18 28.50 3.97
N ILE A 42 51.54 27.36 3.66
CA ILE A 42 51.75 26.10 4.40
C ILE A 42 52.05 24.96 3.40
N VAL A 43 53.29 24.52 3.49
CA VAL A 43 53.92 23.27 3.04
C VAL A 43 53.01 22.18 2.47
N PHE A 44 53.27 21.80 1.21
CA PHE A 44 52.79 20.55 0.61
C PHE A 44 53.46 19.32 1.28
N MET A 45 52.76 18.62 2.18
CA MET A 45 53.17 17.28 2.62
C MET A 45 52.59 16.19 1.71
N LYS A 46 53.44 15.62 0.87
CA LYS A 46 53.17 14.43 0.06
C LYS A 46 53.10 13.19 0.97
N LYS A 47 51.90 12.73 1.35
CA LYS A 47 51.70 11.48 2.11
C LYS A 47 51.19 10.36 1.20
N SER A 48 52.02 9.36 0.98
CA SER A 48 51.72 8.18 0.19
C SER A 48 50.77 7.22 0.91
N SER A 49 49.92 6.56 0.11
CA SER A 49 49.45 5.17 0.21
C SER A 49 49.15 4.56 1.59
N ARG A 50 47.89 4.14 1.76
CA ARG A 50 47.51 2.72 1.89
C ARG A 50 45.99 2.58 1.85
N PHE A 51 45.45 2.15 0.71
CA PHE A 51 44.09 1.62 0.61
C PHE A 51 44.02 0.31 1.43
N LEU A 52 43.13 0.24 2.42
CA LEU A 52 42.79 -0.99 3.11
C LEU A 52 41.44 -1.49 2.62
N PHE A 53 41.45 -2.31 1.57
CA PHE A 53 40.30 -3.14 1.20
C PHE A 53 39.98 -4.12 2.34
N ARG A 54 38.96 -3.80 3.15
CA ARG A 54 38.41 -4.76 4.09
C ARG A 54 37.53 -5.75 3.33
N ARG A 55 38.06 -6.97 3.09
CA ARG A 55 37.27 -8.14 2.71
C ARG A 55 36.16 -8.32 3.75
N TRP A 56 34.90 -8.19 3.35
CA TRP A 56 33.77 -8.71 4.11
C TRP A 56 33.44 -10.09 3.56
N LEU A 57 33.51 -11.10 4.43
CA LEU A 57 33.41 -12.51 4.06
C LEU A 57 32.05 -13.00 4.53
N ILE A 58 31.05 -12.90 3.65
CA ILE A 58 29.70 -13.41 3.93
C ILE A 58 29.75 -14.92 3.84
N ALA A 59 29.54 -15.59 4.97
CA ALA A 59 29.41 -17.05 5.01
C ALA A 59 28.09 -17.46 4.33
N THR A 60 28.18 -18.25 3.28
CA THR A 60 27.04 -18.92 2.66
C THR A 60 26.54 -20.05 3.56
N ALA A 61 25.59 -19.73 4.46
CA ALA A 61 24.79 -20.74 5.13
C ALA A 61 23.84 -21.37 4.11
N GLY A 62 24.11 -22.61 3.71
CA GLY A 62 23.25 -23.33 2.78
C GLY A 62 21.91 -23.66 3.43
N MET A 63 20.83 -23.09 2.91
CA MET A 63 19.47 -23.47 3.28
C MET A 63 18.93 -24.45 2.24
N THR A 64 18.84 -25.72 2.62
CA THR A 64 18.33 -26.81 1.78
C THR A 64 16.86 -26.57 1.43
N ILE A 65 16.57 -26.42 0.13
CA ILE A 65 15.19 -26.43 -0.39
C ILE A 65 14.68 -27.86 -0.32
N LEU A 66 13.79 -28.16 0.63
CA LEU A 66 13.01 -29.40 0.61
C LEU A 66 11.90 -29.24 -0.42
N THR A 67 11.98 -29.97 -1.52
CA THR A 67 10.87 -30.10 -2.48
C THR A 67 9.78 -31.01 -1.90
N ALA A 68 8.64 -30.45 -1.55
CA ALA A 68 7.42 -31.19 -1.21
C ALA A 68 6.33 -30.89 -2.25
N CYS A 69 5.66 -31.94 -2.73
CA CYS A 69 4.66 -31.86 -3.79
C CYS A 69 3.38 -31.11 -3.36
N PRO A 70 2.67 -30.44 -4.28
CA PRO A 70 1.34 -29.91 -3.99
C PRO A 70 0.31 -31.04 -4.04
N THR A 71 -0.31 -31.34 -2.89
CA THR A 71 -1.63 -32.00 -2.86
C THR A 71 -2.69 -30.91 -2.77
N SER A 72 -3.48 -30.76 -3.83
CA SER A 72 -4.63 -29.88 -3.87
C SER A 72 -5.68 -30.27 -2.83
N ASN A 73 -6.13 -29.31 -2.04
CA ASN A 73 -7.36 -29.42 -1.27
C ASN A 73 -8.08 -28.07 -1.30
N GLU A 74 -9.15 -27.99 -2.09
CA GLU A 74 -10.03 -26.83 -2.11
C GLU A 74 -10.79 -26.76 -0.78
N ASN A 75 -10.65 -25.63 -0.07
CA ASN A 75 -11.56 -25.02 0.92
C ASN A 75 -10.75 -24.14 1.89
N ALA A 76 -10.13 -23.08 1.35
CA ALA A 76 -9.64 -21.97 2.16
C ALA A 76 -10.73 -20.91 2.25
N VAL A 77 -11.09 -20.51 3.47
CA VAL A 77 -11.99 -19.37 3.72
C VAL A 77 -11.18 -18.09 3.50
N ASP A 78 -11.66 -17.20 2.63
CA ASP A 78 -11.00 -15.92 2.33
C ASP A 78 -10.80 -15.07 3.59
N ASP A 79 -9.54 -14.90 4.01
CA ASP A 79 -9.14 -13.94 5.05
C ASP A 79 -8.51 -12.72 4.38
N PRO A 80 -9.23 -11.58 4.22
CA PRO A 80 -8.82 -10.44 3.39
C PRO A 80 -7.71 -9.57 4.03
N GLN A 81 -6.80 -10.19 4.78
CA GLN A 81 -5.62 -9.54 5.38
C GLN A 81 -4.27 -10.13 4.90
N SER A 82 -4.23 -11.25 4.17
CA SER A 82 -2.96 -11.75 3.60
C SER A 82 -2.52 -10.97 2.35
N GLU A 83 -3.42 -10.74 1.39
CA GLU A 83 -3.10 -10.12 0.09
C GLU A 83 -2.37 -8.78 0.23
N GLY A 84 -2.81 -7.92 1.16
CA GLY A 84 -2.18 -6.60 1.37
C GLY A 84 -0.79 -6.64 2.00
N VAL A 85 -0.38 -7.75 2.61
CA VAL A 85 0.99 -7.96 3.12
C VAL A 85 1.87 -8.58 2.04
N GLU A 86 1.31 -9.47 1.23
CA GLU A 86 2.00 -10.08 0.08
C GLU A 86 2.34 -9.02 -0.98
N ASP A 87 1.38 -8.18 -1.40
CA ASP A 87 1.62 -7.07 -2.34
C ASP A 87 2.71 -6.09 -1.86
N LEU A 88 2.72 -5.74 -0.56
CA LEU A 88 3.74 -4.85 0.00
C LEU A 88 5.11 -5.52 0.08
N THR A 89 5.16 -6.83 0.30
CA THR A 89 6.42 -7.60 0.31
C THR A 89 6.99 -7.70 -1.11
N ILE A 90 6.15 -7.99 -2.11
CA ILE A 90 6.52 -8.04 -3.54
C ILE A 90 7.11 -6.70 -3.99
N VAL A 91 6.50 -5.56 -3.60
CA VAL A 91 7.02 -4.22 -3.96
C VAL A 91 8.39 -3.94 -3.32
N VAL A 92 8.59 -4.30 -2.05
CA VAL A 92 9.88 -4.09 -1.35
C VAL A 92 10.98 -5.01 -1.90
N GLU A 93 10.66 -6.25 -2.27
CA GLU A 93 11.61 -7.17 -2.91
C GLU A 93 11.97 -6.74 -4.34
N ALA A 94 11.01 -6.19 -5.10
CA ALA A 94 11.25 -5.60 -6.42
C ALA A 94 12.16 -4.35 -6.34
N ASP A 95 11.88 -3.42 -5.42
CA ASP A 95 12.73 -2.22 -5.22
C ASP A 95 14.15 -2.61 -4.78
N LYS A 96 14.30 -3.60 -3.89
CA LYS A 96 15.60 -4.15 -3.47
C LYS A 96 16.38 -4.77 -4.63
N SER A 97 15.70 -5.55 -5.48
CA SER A 97 16.31 -6.20 -6.64
C SER A 97 16.79 -5.17 -7.67
N ARG A 98 15.99 -4.12 -7.94
CA ARG A 98 16.37 -3.00 -8.81
C ARG A 98 17.61 -2.27 -8.31
N ILE A 99 17.72 -2.03 -7.00
CA ILE A 99 18.91 -1.35 -6.44
C ILE A 99 20.16 -2.21 -6.56
N LEU A 100 20.08 -3.52 -6.32
CA LEU A 100 21.22 -4.43 -6.50
C LEU A 100 21.71 -4.46 -7.97
N GLU A 101 20.79 -4.44 -8.93
CA GLU A 101 21.14 -4.33 -10.36
C GLU A 101 21.80 -2.97 -10.68
N GLN A 102 21.32 -1.88 -10.06
CA GLN A 102 21.90 -0.55 -10.21
C GLN A 102 23.30 -0.45 -9.57
N GLU A 103 23.52 -1.05 -8.40
CA GLU A 103 24.84 -1.15 -7.74
C GLU A 103 25.85 -1.90 -8.63
N GLN A 104 25.48 -3.08 -9.16
CA GLN A 104 26.35 -3.85 -10.06
C GLN A 104 26.69 -3.08 -11.35
N ASN A 105 25.69 -2.41 -11.95
CA ASN A 105 25.93 -1.57 -13.13
C ASN A 105 26.86 -0.38 -12.83
N LEU A 106 26.79 0.23 -11.64
CA LEU A 106 27.73 1.26 -11.23
C LEU A 106 29.15 0.72 -10.99
N GLU A 107 29.29 -0.48 -10.42
CA GLU A 107 30.60 -1.10 -10.20
C GLU A 107 31.34 -1.37 -11.53
N VAL A 108 30.63 -1.91 -12.53
CA VAL A 108 31.18 -2.11 -13.89
C VAL A 108 31.56 -0.78 -14.56
N ARG A 109 30.74 0.27 -14.39
CA ARG A 109 31.06 1.63 -14.90
C ARG A 109 32.25 2.25 -14.17
N ALA A 110 32.42 2.02 -12.88
CA ALA A 110 33.57 2.50 -12.13
C ALA A 110 34.88 1.82 -12.60
N ALA A 111 34.86 0.50 -12.79
CA ALA A 111 36.01 -0.26 -13.28
C ALA A 111 36.47 0.21 -14.68
N THR A 112 35.54 0.36 -15.63
CA THR A 112 35.86 0.84 -16.99
C THR A 112 36.46 2.24 -17.02
N ILE A 113 36.03 3.15 -16.14
CA ILE A 113 36.62 4.50 -16.02
C ILE A 113 38.04 4.45 -15.44
N GLU A 114 38.31 3.52 -14.53
CA GLU A 114 39.65 3.32 -13.97
C GLU A 114 40.61 2.77 -15.02
N GLU A 115 40.18 1.80 -15.82
CA GLU A 115 40.93 1.29 -16.98
C GLU A 115 41.21 2.40 -18.02
N GLU A 116 40.21 3.23 -18.36
CA GLU A 116 40.40 4.36 -19.27
C GLU A 116 41.39 5.40 -18.70
N GLN A 117 41.35 5.69 -17.39
CA GLN A 117 42.32 6.58 -16.73
C GLN A 117 43.75 6.02 -16.77
N GLN A 118 43.94 4.73 -16.48
CA GLN A 118 45.26 4.09 -16.57
C GLN A 118 45.80 4.11 -18.01
N ARG A 119 44.94 3.82 -19.00
CA ARG A 119 45.29 3.87 -20.42
C ARG A 119 45.73 5.28 -20.86
N LEU A 120 44.99 6.33 -20.46
CA LEU A 120 45.36 7.71 -20.77
C LEU A 120 46.66 8.12 -20.09
N ALA A 121 46.89 7.73 -18.84
CA ALA A 121 48.13 8.02 -18.13
C ALA A 121 49.36 7.44 -18.84
N ILE A 122 49.29 6.16 -19.24
CA ILE A 122 50.35 5.48 -20.01
C ILE A 122 50.56 6.16 -21.38
N ALA A 123 49.47 6.51 -22.07
CA ALA A 123 49.55 7.19 -23.37
C ALA A 123 50.23 8.56 -23.27
N ARG A 124 49.88 9.37 -22.26
CA ARG A 124 50.53 10.67 -22.00
C ARG A 124 52.00 10.50 -21.66
N GLU A 125 52.36 9.57 -20.76
CA GLU A 125 53.76 9.30 -20.41
C GLU A 125 54.60 8.88 -21.62
N SER A 126 54.03 8.08 -22.53
CA SER A 126 54.66 7.71 -23.80
C SER A 126 54.89 8.91 -24.71
N ILE A 127 53.88 9.79 -24.87
CA ILE A 127 53.97 10.99 -25.70
C ILE A 127 54.97 11.99 -25.13
N THR A 128 54.99 12.23 -23.81
CA THR A 128 56.00 13.09 -23.17
C THR A 128 57.42 12.57 -23.44
N LYS A 129 57.66 11.26 -23.28
CA LYS A 129 58.96 10.65 -23.61
C LYS A 129 59.34 10.81 -25.09
N GLN A 130 58.37 10.71 -26.01
CA GLN A 130 58.59 10.96 -27.43
C GLN A 130 58.96 12.44 -27.68
N ILE A 131 58.23 13.39 -27.10
CA ILE A 131 58.51 14.84 -27.21
C ILE A 131 59.91 15.18 -26.68
N ASP A 132 60.31 14.59 -25.55
CA ASP A 132 61.65 14.80 -24.96
C ASP A 132 62.77 14.17 -25.79
N SER A 133 62.50 13.08 -26.51
CA SER A 133 63.46 12.44 -27.41
C SER A 133 63.65 13.17 -28.76
N LEU A 134 62.72 14.05 -29.15
CA LEU A 134 62.74 14.74 -30.43
C LEU A 134 63.67 15.96 -30.43
N SER A 135 64.45 16.09 -31.50
CA SER A 135 65.30 17.25 -31.74
C SER A 135 64.48 18.52 -31.98
N LYS A 136 65.00 19.69 -31.58
CA LYS A 136 64.40 21.00 -31.87
C LYS A 136 64.25 21.29 -33.39
N LYS A 137 64.89 20.50 -34.25
CA LYS A 137 64.75 20.59 -35.72
C LYS A 137 63.46 19.93 -36.23
N ASP A 138 62.90 18.95 -35.52
CA ASP A 138 61.75 18.15 -35.96
C ASP A 138 60.40 18.79 -35.56
N LYS A 139 60.30 20.10 -35.76
CA LYS A 139 59.19 20.93 -35.27
C LYS A 139 57.81 20.34 -35.60
N LYS A 140 57.58 19.90 -36.84
CA LYS A 140 56.29 19.33 -37.27
C LYS A 140 55.88 18.06 -36.49
N GLN A 141 56.84 17.24 -36.06
CA GLN A 141 56.53 16.04 -35.26
C GLN A 141 56.23 16.42 -33.81
N ARG A 142 56.98 17.38 -33.26
CA ARG A 142 56.73 17.95 -31.93
C ARG A 142 55.36 18.62 -31.84
N ASP A 143 55.03 19.51 -32.77
CA ASP A 143 53.73 20.19 -32.86
C ASP A 143 52.56 19.17 -32.96
N LYS A 144 52.78 18.02 -33.62
CA LYS A 144 51.77 16.93 -33.71
C LYS A 144 51.59 16.21 -32.38
N LEU A 145 52.68 15.84 -31.71
CA LEU A 145 52.63 15.15 -30.41
C LEU A 145 52.06 16.04 -29.30
N GLU A 146 52.34 17.34 -29.33
CA GLU A 146 51.78 18.34 -28.41
C GLU A 146 50.27 18.51 -28.62
N SER A 147 49.79 18.44 -29.88
CA SER A 147 48.36 18.38 -30.21
C SER A 147 47.70 17.06 -29.73
N GLU A 148 48.40 15.93 -29.84
CA GLU A 148 47.92 14.64 -29.30
C GLU A 148 47.88 14.65 -27.76
N GLU A 149 48.85 15.25 -27.07
CA GLU A 149 48.81 15.44 -25.62
C GLU A 149 47.62 16.32 -25.21
N GLN A 150 47.40 17.45 -25.88
CA GLN A 150 46.28 18.35 -25.61
C GLN A 150 44.93 17.62 -25.76
N ARG A 151 44.81 16.75 -26.78
CA ARG A 151 43.62 15.92 -27.00
C ARG A 151 43.40 14.92 -25.86
N LEU A 152 44.46 14.27 -25.37
CA LEU A 152 44.40 13.36 -24.22
C LEU A 152 44.05 14.10 -22.93
N ALA A 153 44.52 15.34 -22.74
CA ALA A 153 44.14 16.17 -21.59
C ALA A 153 42.66 16.55 -21.60
N ASP A 154 42.07 16.81 -22.78
CA ASP A 154 40.62 17.02 -22.94
C ASP A 154 39.81 15.74 -22.71
N GLU A 155 40.31 14.57 -23.13
CA GLU A 155 39.72 13.26 -22.82
C GLU A 155 39.76 12.98 -21.30
N GLU A 156 40.89 13.26 -20.64
CA GLU A 156 41.04 13.16 -19.18
C GLU A 156 40.06 14.08 -18.44
N LYS A 157 39.87 15.31 -18.92
CA LYS A 157 38.88 16.27 -18.38
C LYS A 157 37.45 15.75 -18.51
N LYS A 158 37.09 15.11 -19.64
CA LYS A 158 35.78 14.46 -19.82
C LYS A 158 35.59 13.30 -18.84
N LEU A 159 36.61 12.48 -18.61
CA LEU A 159 36.54 11.38 -17.63
C LEU A 159 36.44 11.87 -16.19
N ARG A 160 37.15 12.95 -15.83
CA ARG A 160 37.01 13.60 -14.52
C ARG A 160 35.59 14.12 -14.29
N ASN A 161 34.93 14.66 -15.33
CA ASN A 161 33.53 15.06 -15.24
C ASN A 161 32.60 13.85 -15.06
N ARG A 162 32.67 12.85 -15.96
CA ARG A 162 31.91 11.59 -15.83
C ARG A 162 32.05 10.98 -14.43
N ARG A 163 33.25 10.95 -13.86
CA ARG A 163 33.49 10.42 -12.51
C ARG A 163 32.78 11.21 -11.41
N ARG A 164 32.61 12.53 -11.54
CA ARG A 164 31.78 13.31 -10.59
C ARG A 164 30.30 12.97 -10.75
N ASP A 165 29.85 12.82 -11.99
CA ASP A 165 28.46 12.46 -12.29
C ASP A 165 28.14 11.08 -11.67
N PHE A 166 29.00 10.08 -11.85
CA PHE A 166 28.85 8.75 -11.22
C PHE A 166 28.95 8.77 -9.69
N GLU A 167 29.81 9.60 -9.10
CA GLU A 167 29.83 9.75 -7.63
C GLU A 167 28.51 10.36 -7.14
N SER A 168 27.90 11.27 -7.90
CA SER A 168 26.58 11.81 -7.57
C SER A 168 25.45 10.78 -7.71
N GLU A 169 25.48 9.91 -8.74
CA GLU A 169 24.56 8.77 -8.88
C GLU A 169 24.72 7.79 -7.70
N ARG A 170 25.96 7.51 -7.28
CA ARG A 170 26.24 6.62 -6.15
C ARG A 170 25.72 7.17 -4.82
N VAL A 171 25.87 8.47 -4.56
CA VAL A 171 25.30 9.13 -3.38
C VAL A 171 23.77 9.13 -3.41
N GLN A 172 23.15 9.25 -4.59
CA GLN A 172 21.69 9.12 -4.73
C GLN A 172 21.19 7.69 -4.44
N LEU A 173 21.91 6.67 -4.92
CA LEU A 173 21.56 5.27 -4.64
C LEU A 173 21.74 4.89 -3.16
N GLU A 174 22.83 5.32 -2.52
CA GLU A 174 22.99 5.14 -1.07
C GLU A 174 21.88 5.87 -0.29
N LYS A 175 21.41 7.04 -0.74
CA LYS A 175 20.23 7.67 -0.15
C LYS A 175 18.96 6.83 -0.37
N GLN A 176 18.69 6.35 -1.58
CA GLN A 176 17.51 5.50 -1.84
C GLN A 176 17.53 4.21 -1.00
N LYS A 177 18.73 3.67 -0.75
CA LYS A 177 18.98 2.51 0.11
C LYS A 177 18.74 2.84 1.58
N THR A 178 19.18 3.99 2.09
CA THR A 178 18.82 4.44 3.46
C THR A 178 17.33 4.69 3.59
N ASP A 179 16.70 5.33 2.61
CA ASP A 179 15.26 5.63 2.60
C ASP A 179 14.44 4.31 2.58
N LEU A 180 14.89 3.29 1.84
CA LEU A 180 14.28 1.95 1.85
C LEU A 180 14.56 1.17 3.13
N LEU A 181 15.75 1.28 3.72
CA LEU A 181 16.04 0.70 5.04
C LEU A 181 15.20 1.37 6.14
N GLU A 182 14.96 2.67 6.06
CA GLU A 182 14.03 3.39 6.95
C GLU A 182 12.58 3.00 6.68
N LYS A 183 12.17 2.80 5.42
CA LYS A 183 10.85 2.25 5.07
C LYS A 183 10.67 0.81 5.59
N ILE A 184 11.67 -0.04 5.47
CA ILE A 184 11.67 -1.39 6.06
C ILE A 184 11.65 -1.29 7.58
N THR A 185 12.43 -0.38 8.19
CA THR A 185 12.50 -0.20 9.65
C THR A 185 11.23 0.44 10.22
N SER A 186 10.50 1.23 9.45
CA SER A 186 9.19 1.77 9.85
C SER A 186 8.06 0.76 9.59
N LEU A 187 8.13 -0.08 8.55
CA LEU A 187 7.20 -1.19 8.35
C LEU A 187 7.40 -2.32 9.36
N THR A 188 8.63 -2.63 9.75
CA THR A 188 8.97 -3.60 10.81
C THR A 188 8.97 -2.99 12.20
N GLY A 189 9.09 -1.67 12.34
CA GLY A 189 9.11 -0.92 13.60
C GLY A 189 7.75 -0.40 14.05
N SER A 190 6.87 -0.01 13.13
CA SER A 190 5.43 0.10 13.41
C SER A 190 4.83 -1.28 13.71
N ASN A 191 5.41 -2.33 13.11
CA ASN A 191 5.22 -3.72 13.52
C ASN A 191 6.24 -4.20 14.59
N ALA A 192 6.93 -3.31 15.32
CA ALA A 192 7.67 -3.65 16.55
C ALA A 192 6.85 -3.36 17.81
N GLY A 193 5.62 -2.84 17.64
CA GLY A 193 4.47 -3.26 18.44
C GLY A 193 3.96 -4.66 18.07
N GLY A 194 4.58 -5.33 17.09
CA GLY A 194 4.37 -6.72 16.75
C GLY A 194 4.93 -7.61 17.84
N ILE A 195 4.06 -7.92 18.80
CA ILE A 195 3.83 -9.27 19.34
C ILE A 195 5.00 -10.21 19.03
N SER A 196 5.94 -10.36 19.97
CA SER A 196 7.07 -11.28 19.83
C SER A 196 6.58 -12.70 19.49
N ILE A 197 7.47 -13.56 19.00
CA ILE A 197 7.10 -14.94 18.66
C ILE A 197 6.42 -15.62 19.86
N GLU A 198 6.92 -15.42 21.08
CA GLU A 198 6.28 -15.91 22.32
C GLU A 198 4.90 -15.30 22.57
N GLN A 199 4.68 -14.01 22.28
CA GLN A 199 3.35 -13.40 22.40
C GLN A 199 2.39 -13.89 21.31
N ARG A 200 2.90 -14.27 20.13
CA ARG A 200 2.12 -14.83 19.02
C ARG A 200 1.69 -16.25 19.36
N GLU A 201 2.63 -17.07 19.84
CA GLU A 201 2.39 -18.41 20.38
C GLU A 201 1.44 -18.37 21.58
N SER A 202 1.61 -17.43 22.53
CA SER A 202 0.69 -17.25 23.65
C SER A 202 -0.74 -16.90 23.19
N ARG A 203 -0.89 -16.06 22.16
CA ARG A 203 -2.20 -15.77 21.55
C ARG A 203 -2.79 -16.96 20.79
N ILE A 204 -1.97 -17.77 20.12
CA ILE A 204 -2.40 -19.01 19.48
C ILE A 204 -2.89 -20.00 20.53
N ALA A 205 -2.11 -20.26 21.59
CA ALA A 205 -2.49 -21.12 22.70
C ALA A 205 -3.75 -20.65 23.46
N GLN A 206 -3.98 -19.33 23.54
CA GLN A 206 -5.25 -18.78 24.05
C GLN A 206 -6.42 -19.06 23.10
N ARG A 207 -6.25 -18.84 21.79
CA ARG A 207 -7.26 -19.14 20.77
C ARG A 207 -7.61 -20.63 20.73
N GLU A 208 -6.61 -21.51 20.80
CA GLU A 208 -6.78 -22.97 20.88
C GLU A 208 -7.58 -23.37 22.12
N LYS A 209 -7.27 -22.82 23.30
CA LYS A 209 -8.05 -23.05 24.53
C LYS A 209 -9.50 -22.58 24.40
N ASP A 210 -9.75 -21.45 23.76
CA ASP A 210 -11.11 -20.94 23.56
C ASP A 210 -11.88 -21.69 22.46
N ILE A 211 -11.19 -22.22 21.45
CA ILE A 211 -11.75 -23.16 20.46
C ILE A 211 -12.16 -24.46 21.16
N ALA A 212 -11.25 -25.09 21.91
CA ALA A 212 -11.55 -26.32 22.66
C ALA A 212 -12.73 -26.15 23.65
N ARG A 213 -12.86 -24.97 24.29
CA ARG A 213 -14.03 -24.61 25.11
C ARG A 213 -15.32 -24.48 24.31
N ARG A 214 -15.28 -23.94 23.09
CA ARG A 214 -16.45 -23.85 22.19
C ARG A 214 -16.85 -25.23 21.69
N GLU A 215 -15.89 -26.06 21.30
CA GLU A 215 -16.12 -27.46 20.87
C GLU A 215 -16.73 -28.32 21.99
N ALA A 216 -16.25 -28.17 23.23
CA ALA A 216 -16.86 -28.83 24.38
C ALA A 216 -18.33 -28.41 24.59
N LYS A 217 -18.63 -27.11 24.49
CA LYS A 217 -20.02 -26.59 24.57
C LYS A 217 -20.90 -27.06 23.42
N LEU A 218 -20.38 -27.10 22.19
CA LEU A 218 -21.12 -27.62 21.04
C LEU A 218 -21.42 -29.11 21.22
N THR A 219 -20.46 -29.89 21.73
CA THR A 219 -20.63 -31.32 22.05
C THR A 219 -21.70 -31.53 23.13
N GLU A 220 -21.75 -30.67 24.16
CA GLU A 220 -22.79 -30.70 25.19
C GLU A 220 -24.17 -30.32 24.63
N GLN A 221 -24.25 -29.29 23.79
CA GLN A 221 -25.48 -28.91 23.09
C GLN A 221 -25.98 -30.03 22.17
N GLN A 222 -25.11 -30.68 21.40
CA GLN A 222 -25.45 -31.84 20.58
C GLN A 222 -26.01 -33.00 21.42
N LYS A 223 -25.40 -33.30 22.56
CA LYS A 223 -25.92 -34.33 23.50
C LYS A 223 -27.29 -33.95 24.07
N ASN A 224 -27.54 -32.68 24.35
CA ASN A 224 -28.84 -32.22 24.84
C ASN A 224 -29.91 -32.25 23.74
N ILE A 225 -29.57 -31.88 22.50
CA ILE A 225 -30.46 -32.01 21.33
C ILE A 225 -30.80 -33.49 21.07
N ALA A 226 -29.82 -34.39 21.15
CA ALA A 226 -30.06 -35.83 21.00
C ALA A 226 -31.04 -36.37 22.07
N LYS A 227 -30.86 -36.00 23.35
CA LYS A 227 -31.80 -36.36 24.42
C LYS A 227 -33.21 -35.82 24.17
N LEU A 228 -33.34 -34.55 23.77
CA LEU A 228 -34.64 -33.95 23.45
C LEU A 228 -35.31 -34.65 22.27
N HIS A 229 -34.53 -35.12 21.29
CA HIS A 229 -35.04 -35.93 20.18
C HIS A 229 -35.50 -37.31 20.65
N ASP A 230 -34.73 -38.03 21.47
CA ASP A 230 -35.10 -39.33 22.04
C ASP A 230 -36.37 -39.25 22.89
N ASP A 231 -36.50 -38.20 23.71
CA ASP A 231 -37.67 -37.98 24.57
C ASP A 231 -38.90 -37.56 23.76
N ALA A 232 -38.73 -36.75 22.71
CA ALA A 232 -39.79 -36.47 21.75
C ALA A 232 -40.24 -37.72 20.99
N GLU A 233 -39.32 -38.61 20.59
CA GLU A 233 -39.66 -39.86 19.91
C GLU A 233 -40.44 -40.82 20.84
N LYS A 234 -40.06 -40.91 22.13
CA LYS A 234 -40.84 -41.65 23.14
C LYS A 234 -42.24 -41.06 23.30
N SER A 235 -42.34 -39.74 23.46
CA SER A 235 -43.64 -39.05 23.59
C SER A 235 -44.53 -39.26 22.37
N LEU A 236 -43.98 -39.22 21.15
CA LEU A 236 -44.71 -39.53 19.92
C LEU A 236 -45.17 -41.00 19.88
N LYS A 237 -44.36 -41.96 20.35
CA LYS A 237 -44.76 -43.38 20.48
C LYS A 237 -45.88 -43.55 21.51
N GLU A 238 -45.81 -42.89 22.67
CA GLU A 238 -46.87 -42.89 23.67
C GLU A 238 -48.17 -42.28 23.12
N ILE A 239 -48.09 -41.11 22.48
CA ILE A 239 -49.24 -40.45 21.83
C ILE A 239 -49.87 -41.37 20.77
N ASN A 240 -49.07 -41.99 19.90
CA ASN A 240 -49.57 -42.93 18.89
C ASN A 240 -50.20 -44.18 19.52
N THR A 241 -49.68 -44.66 20.66
CA THR A 241 -50.25 -45.80 21.40
C THR A 241 -51.60 -45.43 22.04
N ILE A 242 -51.70 -44.24 22.63
CA ILE A 242 -52.94 -43.67 23.17
C ILE A 242 -53.96 -43.43 22.04
N LEU A 243 -53.52 -42.90 20.90
CA LEU A 243 -54.38 -42.66 19.73
C LEU A 243 -54.92 -43.97 19.14
N ALA A 244 -54.09 -45.01 19.05
CA ALA A 244 -54.51 -46.35 18.64
C ALA A 244 -55.51 -46.96 19.64
N GLY A 245 -55.29 -46.77 20.95
CA GLY A 245 -56.23 -47.16 21.99
C GLY A 245 -57.58 -46.43 21.90
N LEU A 246 -57.57 -45.13 21.60
CA LEU A 246 -58.77 -44.31 21.37
C LEU A 246 -59.50 -44.67 20.07
N GLN A 247 -58.80 -45.15 19.03
CA GLN A 247 -59.42 -45.66 17.82
C GLN A 247 -60.03 -47.07 18.00
N ALA A 248 -59.47 -47.88 18.92
CA ALA A 248 -60.04 -49.18 19.29
C ALA A 248 -61.22 -49.05 20.28
N GLY A 249 -61.24 -48.02 21.12
CA GLY A 249 -62.32 -47.70 22.05
C GLY A 249 -63.33 -46.70 21.48
N GLY A 250 -64.31 -47.19 20.72
CA GLY A 250 -65.26 -46.33 20.02
C GLY A 250 -66.09 -45.40 20.93
N GLY A 251 -65.97 -44.08 20.72
CA GLY A 251 -66.85 -43.09 21.36
C GLY A 251 -66.41 -41.63 21.21
N MET A 252 -67.25 -40.82 20.54
CA MET A 252 -67.25 -39.34 20.52
C MET A 252 -66.00 -38.62 19.95
N THR A 253 -66.11 -38.24 18.68
CA THR A 253 -65.29 -37.18 18.08
C THR A 253 -65.70 -35.79 18.60
N ARG A 254 -64.75 -35.02 19.12
CA ARG A 254 -64.92 -33.58 19.35
C ARG A 254 -63.72 -32.81 18.81
N THR A 255 -63.92 -32.17 17.67
CA THR A 255 -62.92 -31.31 17.01
C THR A 255 -62.73 -30.02 17.80
N VAL A 256 -61.47 -29.71 18.16
CA VAL A 256 -61.08 -28.40 18.69
C VAL A 256 -60.04 -27.80 17.75
N VAL A 257 -60.50 -26.92 16.87
CA VAL A 257 -59.63 -26.09 16.02
C VAL A 257 -59.18 -24.90 16.84
N VAL A 258 -57.92 -24.88 17.28
CA VAL A 258 -57.33 -23.74 17.99
C VAL A 258 -56.82 -22.72 16.97
N ASN A 259 -57.73 -21.87 16.48
CA ASN A 259 -57.34 -20.64 15.79
C ASN A 259 -56.93 -19.59 16.83
N ASN A 260 -55.63 -19.47 17.11
CA ASN A 260 -55.08 -18.31 17.80
C ASN A 260 -54.78 -17.20 16.77
N PRO A 261 -55.55 -16.10 16.71
CA PRO A 261 -55.18 -14.97 15.86
C PRO A 261 -53.94 -14.28 16.43
N VAL A 262 -52.90 -14.13 15.61
CA VAL A 262 -51.77 -13.25 15.91
C VAL A 262 -52.30 -11.83 16.10
N PRO A 263 -51.97 -11.12 17.20
CA PRO A 263 -52.51 -9.78 17.44
C PRO A 263 -52.02 -8.83 16.35
N SER A 264 -52.94 -8.35 15.52
CA SER A 264 -52.68 -7.32 14.51
C SER A 264 -52.28 -6.02 15.22
N GLY A 265 -50.98 -5.74 15.20
CA GLY A 265 -50.42 -4.54 15.80
C GLY A 265 -51.09 -3.28 15.26
N THR A 266 -51.36 -2.32 16.16
CA THR A 266 -51.97 -1.03 15.83
C THR A 266 -51.27 -0.40 14.62
N PRO A 267 -52.00 0.02 13.56
CA PRO A 267 -51.38 0.52 12.35
C PRO A 267 -50.48 1.72 12.65
N SER A 268 -49.22 1.60 12.24
CA SER A 268 -48.16 2.60 12.44
C SER A 268 -48.61 3.97 11.94
N ASN A 269 -48.50 5.01 12.77
CA ASN A 269 -48.83 6.37 12.34
C ASN A 269 -47.57 7.15 11.91
N LYS A 270 -47.76 8.12 11.01
CA LYS A 270 -46.69 8.99 10.48
C LYS A 270 -45.80 9.59 11.58
N GLY A 271 -46.39 9.95 12.73
CA GLY A 271 -45.68 10.53 13.87
C GLY A 271 -44.72 9.56 14.55
N GLN A 272 -45.09 8.28 14.67
CA GLN A 272 -44.22 7.22 15.18
C GLN A 272 -43.04 6.99 14.24
N VAL A 273 -43.31 6.79 12.95
CA VAL A 273 -42.25 6.57 11.92
C VAL A 273 -41.26 7.73 11.87
N GLN A 274 -41.73 8.98 11.93
CA GLN A 274 -40.86 10.17 11.98
C GLN A 274 -40.11 10.35 13.31
N ARG A 275 -40.61 9.82 14.44
CA ARG A 275 -39.85 9.77 15.70
C ARG A 275 -38.74 8.74 15.59
N LEU A 276 -39.05 7.53 15.12
CA LEU A 276 -38.08 6.46 14.91
C LEU A 276 -36.96 6.86 13.93
N GLN A 277 -37.30 7.49 12.80
CA GLN A 277 -36.31 7.99 11.84
C GLN A 277 -35.35 9.02 12.46
N ARG A 278 -35.86 9.92 13.31
CA ARG A 278 -35.03 10.90 14.03
C ARG A 278 -34.16 10.25 15.10
N GLN A 279 -34.67 9.23 15.80
CA GLN A 279 -33.92 8.46 16.78
C GLN A 279 -32.74 7.72 16.12
N ILE A 280 -32.99 7.02 15.01
CA ILE A 280 -31.94 6.33 14.23
C ILE A 280 -30.90 7.32 13.72
N LYS A 281 -31.33 8.48 13.19
CA LYS A 281 -30.38 9.51 12.77
C LYS A 281 -29.54 10.04 13.94
N ALA A 282 -30.15 10.31 15.10
CA ALA A 282 -29.42 10.74 16.29
C ALA A 282 -28.44 9.66 16.80
N GLU A 283 -28.78 8.37 16.67
CA GLU A 283 -27.90 7.25 16.99
C GLU A 283 -26.72 7.14 16.03
N MET A 284 -26.96 7.30 14.72
CA MET A 284 -25.91 7.41 13.70
C MET A 284 -25.00 8.61 13.97
N ASP A 285 -25.57 9.80 14.21
CA ASP A 285 -24.82 11.03 14.50
C ASP A 285 -23.98 10.87 15.79
N ALA A 286 -24.52 10.23 16.83
CA ALA A 286 -23.81 9.97 18.10
C ALA A 286 -22.65 8.97 17.96
N LYS A 287 -22.83 7.89 17.19
CA LYS A 287 -21.75 6.97 16.80
C LYS A 287 -20.81 7.58 15.74
N GLY A 288 -21.20 8.69 15.11
CA GLY A 288 -20.48 9.29 14.00
C GLY A 288 -20.50 8.45 12.72
N ILE A 289 -21.60 7.77 12.40
CA ILE A 289 -21.81 6.96 11.20
C ILE A 289 -22.49 7.81 10.11
N LEU A 290 -21.93 7.85 8.91
CA LEU A 290 -22.52 8.53 7.74
C LEU A 290 -23.42 7.57 6.95
N GLU A 291 -24.36 8.07 6.14
CA GLU A 291 -25.18 7.21 5.25
C GLU A 291 -24.31 6.37 4.30
N ALA A 292 -23.15 6.89 3.88
CA ALA A 292 -22.17 6.20 3.04
C ALA A 292 -21.33 5.14 3.78
N ASP A 293 -21.38 5.10 5.12
CA ASP A 293 -20.69 4.09 5.94
C ASP A 293 -21.54 2.83 6.15
N LEU A 294 -22.84 2.91 5.83
CA LEU A 294 -23.77 1.80 6.02
C LEU A 294 -23.48 0.65 5.03
N PRO A 295 -23.53 -0.62 5.49
CA PRO A 295 -23.53 -1.78 4.61
C PRO A 295 -24.61 -1.68 3.52
N PRO A 296 -24.43 -2.30 2.33
CA PRO A 296 -25.40 -2.21 1.23
C PRO A 296 -26.85 -2.48 1.66
N ALA A 297 -27.10 -3.58 2.37
CA ALA A 297 -28.44 -3.93 2.88
C ALA A 297 -29.07 -2.85 3.79
N ALA A 298 -28.26 -2.16 4.62
CA ALA A 298 -28.74 -1.06 5.44
C ALA A 298 -29.10 0.20 4.62
N ARG A 299 -28.38 0.46 3.52
CA ARG A 299 -28.75 1.52 2.56
C ARG A 299 -30.04 1.19 1.82
N ASP A 300 -30.32 -0.09 1.57
CA ASP A 300 -31.60 -0.55 1.02
C ASP A 300 -32.74 -0.37 2.01
N HIS A 301 -32.57 -0.74 3.28
CA HIS A 301 -33.55 -0.46 4.34
C HIS A 301 -33.87 1.04 4.46
N GLN A 302 -32.85 1.91 4.40
CA GLN A 302 -33.05 3.36 4.42
C GLN A 302 -33.81 3.86 3.17
N SER A 303 -33.51 3.31 2.00
CA SER A 303 -34.14 3.66 0.72
C SER A 303 -35.60 3.20 0.67
N ASN A 304 -35.89 2.00 1.18
CA ASN A 304 -37.23 1.45 1.31
C ASN A 304 -38.06 2.26 2.32
N ALA A 305 -37.49 2.63 3.48
CA ALA A 305 -38.14 3.51 4.43
C ALA A 305 -38.49 4.89 3.82
N LYS A 306 -37.57 5.50 3.05
CA LYS A 306 -37.81 6.75 2.30
C LYS A 306 -38.94 6.55 1.26
N ARG A 307 -38.97 5.43 0.53
CA ARG A 307 -40.01 5.09 -0.47
C ARG A 307 -41.39 4.90 0.16
N SER A 308 -41.52 4.06 1.19
CA SER A 308 -42.80 3.77 1.86
C SER A 308 -43.33 5.00 2.62
N LEU A 309 -42.47 5.86 3.18
CA LEU A 309 -42.90 7.17 3.71
C LEU A 309 -43.57 8.06 2.65
N ASN A 310 -43.03 8.08 1.43
CA ASN A 310 -43.60 8.85 0.32
C ASN A 310 -44.91 8.21 -0.19
N ALA A 311 -44.99 6.88 -0.21
CA ALA A 311 -46.20 6.12 -0.55
C ALA A 311 -47.29 6.16 0.55
N LYS A 312 -46.99 6.72 1.74
CA LYS A 312 -47.84 6.72 2.95
C LYS A 312 -48.07 5.32 3.56
N GLU A 313 -47.21 4.36 3.24
CA GLU A 313 -47.19 2.99 3.77
C GLU A 313 -46.42 2.95 5.10
N PHE A 314 -47.03 3.52 6.15
CA PHE A 314 -46.33 3.74 7.41
C PHE A 314 -45.85 2.46 8.11
N SER A 315 -46.57 1.34 8.00
CA SER A 315 -46.17 0.06 8.58
C SER A 315 -44.90 -0.50 7.93
N ALA A 316 -44.82 -0.48 6.59
CA ALA A 316 -43.64 -0.92 5.84
C ALA A 316 -42.43 0.00 6.11
N ALA A 317 -42.68 1.31 6.24
CA ALA A 317 -41.64 2.26 6.63
C ALA A 317 -41.13 2.01 8.07
N GLU A 318 -42.00 1.65 9.02
CA GLU A 318 -41.57 1.32 10.40
C GLU A 318 -40.72 0.04 10.43
N GLU A 319 -41.11 -1.00 9.69
CA GLU A 319 -40.36 -2.25 9.62
C GLU A 319 -38.96 -2.05 9.03
N ALA A 320 -38.86 -1.34 7.89
CA ALA A 320 -37.57 -1.01 7.28
C ALA A 320 -36.69 -0.14 8.21
N LEU A 321 -37.28 0.79 8.97
CA LEU A 321 -36.54 1.56 9.98
C LEU A 321 -36.09 0.71 11.17
N LYS A 322 -36.88 -0.27 11.64
CA LYS A 322 -36.45 -1.19 12.71
C LYS A 322 -35.27 -2.06 12.25
N GLN A 323 -35.31 -2.56 11.00
CA GLN A 323 -34.20 -3.30 10.41
C GLN A 323 -32.94 -2.42 10.31
N LEU A 324 -33.07 -1.18 9.82
CA LEU A 324 -31.97 -0.20 9.81
C LEU A 324 -31.44 0.08 11.22
N GLN A 325 -32.31 0.25 12.22
CA GLN A 325 -31.90 0.51 13.61
C GLN A 325 -31.08 -0.65 14.16
N ALA A 326 -31.51 -1.90 13.95
CA ALA A 326 -30.77 -3.07 14.40
C ALA A 326 -29.35 -3.13 13.79
N VAL A 327 -29.20 -2.77 12.51
CA VAL A 327 -27.87 -2.70 11.87
C VAL A 327 -27.05 -1.54 12.44
N VAL A 328 -27.61 -0.33 12.59
CA VAL A 328 -26.92 0.82 13.19
C VAL A 328 -26.46 0.52 14.62
N ALA A 329 -27.29 -0.13 15.42
CA ALA A 329 -26.97 -0.57 16.77
C ALA A 329 -25.81 -1.60 16.77
N GLY A 330 -25.79 -2.52 15.80
CA GLY A 330 -24.74 -3.53 15.64
C GLY A 330 -23.40 -3.05 15.05
N ILE A 331 -23.34 -1.85 14.44
CA ILE A 331 -22.07 -1.28 13.94
C ILE A 331 -21.17 -0.90 15.12
N ASN A 332 -19.97 -1.49 15.15
CA ASN A 332 -18.87 -1.14 16.05
C ASN A 332 -17.87 -0.22 15.34
N ILE A 333 -17.36 0.79 16.06
CA ILE A 333 -16.35 1.74 15.54
C ILE A 333 -14.96 1.16 15.81
N ASP A 334 -14.57 0.16 15.03
CA ASP A 334 -13.26 -0.50 15.13
C ASP A 334 -12.26 -0.03 14.06
N HIS A 335 -11.05 -0.60 14.11
CA HIS A 335 -9.98 -0.37 13.14
C HIS A 335 -10.43 -0.56 11.68
N SER A 336 -11.22 -1.61 11.39
CA SER A 336 -11.69 -1.92 10.04
C SER A 336 -12.72 -0.90 9.56
N PHE A 337 -13.65 -0.49 10.42
CA PHE A 337 -14.63 0.56 10.14
C PHE A 337 -13.94 1.88 9.81
N VAL A 338 -13.00 2.32 10.67
CA VAL A 338 -12.28 3.58 10.48
C VAL A 338 -11.37 3.54 9.25
N LYS A 339 -10.67 2.44 8.97
CA LYS A 339 -9.87 2.26 7.75
C LYS A 339 -10.73 2.37 6.49
N ALA A 340 -11.84 1.64 6.42
CA ALA A 340 -12.75 1.68 5.27
C ALA A 340 -13.37 3.07 5.05
N LYS A 341 -13.68 3.78 6.14
CA LYS A 341 -14.19 5.14 6.10
C LYS A 341 -13.14 6.16 5.66
N PHE A 342 -11.91 6.05 6.17
CA PHE A 342 -10.79 6.89 5.77
C PHE A 342 -10.52 6.80 4.27
N LEU A 343 -10.54 5.58 3.70
CA LEU A 343 -10.41 5.37 2.26
C LEU A 343 -11.50 6.08 1.45
N ARG A 344 -12.77 5.99 1.87
CA ARG A 344 -13.88 6.73 1.24
C ARG A 344 -13.64 8.25 1.27
N ILE A 345 -13.27 8.79 2.43
CA ILE A 345 -13.06 10.23 2.60
C ILE A 345 -11.80 10.74 1.88
N ASN A 346 -10.73 9.94 1.79
CA ASN A 346 -9.58 10.27 0.95
C ASN A 346 -10.00 10.36 -0.54
N ASN A 347 -10.79 9.40 -1.05
CA ASN A 347 -11.31 9.46 -2.41
C ASN A 347 -12.19 10.71 -2.64
N SER A 348 -13.05 11.05 -1.68
CA SER A 348 -13.84 12.29 -1.71
C SER A 348 -12.97 13.56 -1.64
N TYR A 349 -11.87 13.55 -0.89
CA TYR A 349 -10.92 14.66 -0.83
C TYR A 349 -10.21 14.86 -2.17
N GLN A 350 -9.66 13.79 -2.77
CA GLN A 350 -9.01 13.86 -4.08
C GLN A 350 -9.98 14.37 -5.18
N ALA A 351 -11.23 13.90 -5.16
CA ALA A 351 -12.26 14.34 -6.10
C ALA A 351 -12.61 15.84 -5.95
N ASN A 352 -12.62 16.37 -4.71
CA ASN A 352 -13.00 17.75 -4.42
C ASN A 352 -11.80 18.71 -4.22
N MET A 353 -10.56 18.23 -4.31
CA MET A 353 -9.34 18.99 -4.02
C MET A 353 -9.24 20.33 -4.76
N LYS A 354 -9.76 20.37 -6.00
CA LYS A 354 -9.77 21.56 -6.86
C LYS A 354 -10.80 22.62 -6.46
N ASN A 355 -11.83 22.23 -5.71
CA ASN A 355 -12.95 23.09 -5.32
C ASN A 355 -12.77 23.68 -3.90
N LEU A 356 -11.80 23.17 -3.14
CA LEU A 356 -11.48 23.63 -1.79
C LEU A 356 -10.61 24.88 -1.84
N ASP A 357 -10.93 25.88 -1.01
CA ASP A 357 -10.03 27.00 -0.75
C ASP A 357 -8.81 26.55 0.07
N GLU A 358 -7.73 27.34 0.04
CA GLU A 358 -6.45 26.97 0.65
C GLU A 358 -6.53 26.80 2.18
N LYS A 359 -7.44 27.53 2.83
CA LYS A 359 -7.68 27.42 4.28
C LYS A 359 -8.41 26.12 4.61
N LYS A 360 -9.41 25.73 3.83
CA LYS A 360 -10.06 24.41 3.93
C LYS A 360 -9.06 23.29 3.68
N LYS A 361 -8.20 23.38 2.65
CA LYS A 361 -7.14 22.36 2.40
C LYS A 361 -6.20 22.21 3.60
N SER A 362 -5.65 23.30 4.10
CA SER A 362 -4.79 23.28 5.30
C SER A 362 -5.50 22.69 6.52
N THR A 363 -6.78 23.02 6.72
CA THR A 363 -7.61 22.43 7.79
C THR A 363 -7.83 20.94 7.59
N VAL A 364 -8.09 20.47 6.37
CA VAL A 364 -8.25 19.05 6.05
C VAL A 364 -6.94 18.29 6.27
N LEU A 365 -5.79 18.83 5.86
CA LEU A 365 -4.48 18.21 6.10
C LEU A 365 -4.20 18.03 7.60
N GLY A 366 -4.35 19.08 8.41
CA GLY A 366 -4.18 18.96 9.86
C GLY A 366 -5.19 18.00 10.53
N LEU A 367 -6.40 17.87 9.97
CA LEU A 367 -7.36 16.85 10.41
C LEU A 367 -6.97 15.43 9.98
N LEU A 368 -6.29 15.25 8.84
CA LEU A 368 -5.77 13.95 8.41
C LEU A 368 -4.62 13.48 9.32
N ASP A 369 -3.75 14.40 9.75
CA ASP A 369 -2.69 14.12 10.73
C ASP A 369 -3.30 13.71 12.09
N ASP A 370 -4.25 14.50 12.61
CA ASP A 370 -5.05 14.19 13.81
C ASP A 370 -5.74 12.81 13.75
N VAL A 371 -6.19 12.39 12.55
CA VAL A 371 -6.79 11.08 12.30
C VAL A 371 -5.74 9.99 12.34
N SER A 372 -4.58 10.20 11.71
CA SER A 372 -3.45 9.26 11.71
C SER A 372 -3.01 8.96 13.14
N ASP A 373 -2.77 10.00 13.95
CA ASP A 373 -2.39 9.88 15.36
C ASP A 373 -3.49 9.20 16.20
N SER A 374 -4.75 9.58 15.99
CA SER A 374 -5.86 8.94 16.71
C SER A 374 -6.06 7.47 16.30
N PHE A 375 -5.67 7.09 15.09
CA PHE A 375 -5.81 5.74 14.56
C PHE A 375 -4.67 4.82 15.01
N SER A 376 -3.43 5.30 14.99
CA SER A 376 -2.25 4.57 15.49
C SER A 376 -2.34 4.30 16.99
N ASP A 377 -2.86 5.25 17.77
CA ASP A 377 -3.14 5.08 19.20
C ASP A 377 -4.34 4.16 19.51
N GLY A 378 -5.01 3.59 18.49
CA GLY A 378 -6.21 2.77 18.66
C GLY A 378 -7.46 3.54 19.13
N ARG A 379 -7.45 4.88 19.07
CA ARG A 379 -8.54 5.78 19.52
C ARG A 379 -9.57 5.97 18.41
N PHE A 380 -10.15 4.87 17.94
CA PHE A 380 -11.02 4.80 16.75
C PHE A 380 -12.23 5.75 16.80
N ASP A 381 -12.87 5.94 17.95
CA ASP A 381 -13.96 6.93 18.11
C ASP A 381 -13.50 8.38 17.83
N ARG A 382 -12.29 8.74 18.26
CA ARG A 382 -11.70 10.07 18.04
C ARG A 382 -11.34 10.26 16.56
N ALA A 383 -10.72 9.25 15.96
CA ALA A 383 -10.42 9.22 14.53
C ALA A 383 -11.72 9.36 13.70
N ASN A 384 -12.77 8.58 14.01
CA ASN A 384 -14.06 8.65 13.32
C ASN A 384 -14.70 10.05 13.38
N ARG A 385 -14.68 10.71 14.56
CA ARG A 385 -15.18 12.09 14.70
C ARG A 385 -14.38 13.09 13.87
N LYS A 386 -13.06 12.96 13.80
CA LYS A 386 -12.20 13.80 12.97
C LYS A 386 -12.45 13.58 11.47
N ILE A 387 -12.65 12.32 11.04
CA ILE A 387 -13.05 12.00 9.66
C ILE A 387 -14.42 12.62 9.31
N ASN A 388 -15.38 12.68 10.23
CA ASN A 388 -16.65 13.38 10.02
C ASN A 388 -16.47 14.91 9.87
N GLN A 389 -15.53 15.51 10.60
CA GLN A 389 -15.18 16.92 10.44
C GLN A 389 -14.62 17.17 9.02
N ILE A 390 -13.70 16.32 8.54
CA ILE A 390 -13.21 16.36 7.16
C ILE A 390 -14.39 16.27 6.17
N ASN A 391 -15.24 15.25 6.30
CA ASN A 391 -16.41 15.08 5.41
C ASN A 391 -17.29 16.33 5.36
N SER A 392 -17.53 16.99 6.50
CA SER A 392 -18.32 18.23 6.56
C SER A 392 -17.69 19.40 5.80
N LEU A 393 -16.36 19.45 5.65
CA LEU A 393 -15.64 20.45 4.86
C LEU A 393 -15.63 20.12 3.36
N LEU A 394 -15.74 18.84 3.00
CA LEU A 394 -15.78 18.35 1.61
C LEU A 394 -17.17 18.46 0.97
N THR A 395 -18.23 18.48 1.77
CA THR A 395 -19.63 18.56 1.32
C THR A 395 -20.25 19.97 1.42
N GLN A 396 -19.44 20.99 1.71
CA GLN A 396 -19.79 22.42 1.76
C GLN A 396 -19.13 23.19 0.63
#